data_AF-A0A2D7S625-F1
#
_entry.id   AF-A0A2D7S625-F1
#
_cell.length_a   1.000
_cell.length_b   1.000
_cell.length_c   1.000
_cell.angle_alpha   90.00
_cell.angle_beta   90.00
_cell.angle_gamma   90.00
#
_symmetry.space_group_name_H-M   'P 1'
#
loop_
_entity.id
_entity.type
_entity.pdbx_description
1 polymer ?
#
loop_
_entity_poly.entity_id
_entity_poly.type
_entity_poly.pdbx_seq_one_letter_code
_entity_poly.pdbx_strand_id
1 'polypeptide(L)' 'MNFSDLLAAIALVFIFEGLMPFLNPEGIRKVFYMASQISNQKLRFLGITSILFGIFILYIAR' A
#
# COMPACT_ATOMS: atom_id res chain seq x y z
N MET A 1 14.64 -6.53 -14.96
CA MET A 1 14.37 -7.05 -13.61
C MET A 1 14.45 -8.54 -13.72
N ASN A 2 15.22 -9.19 -12.87
CA ASN A 2 15.23 -10.64 -12.83
C ASN A 2 13.95 -11.14 -12.18
N PHE A 3 13.54 -12.37 -12.50
CA PHE A 3 12.36 -12.99 -11.89
C PHE A 3 12.48 -13.04 -10.36
N SER A 4 13.69 -13.24 -9.83
CA SER A 4 13.98 -13.19 -8.41
C SER A 4 13.70 -11.83 -7.76
N ASP A 5 13.98 -10.72 -8.47
CA ASP A 5 13.73 -9.36 -7.96
C ASP A 5 12.22 -9.10 -7.86
N LEU A 6 11.44 -9.58 -8.84
CA LEU A 6 9.99 -9.51 -8.83
C LEU A 6 9.42 -10.32 -7.66
N LEU A 7 9.92 -11.54 -7.45
CA LEU A 7 9.48 -12.40 -6.36
C LEU A 7 9.80 -11.78 -4.99
N ALA A 8 10.97 -11.16 -4.85
CA ALA A 8 11.36 -10.43 -3.65
C ALA A 8 10.45 -9.21 -3.39
N ALA A 9 10.14 -8.43 -4.43
CA ALA A 9 9.23 -7.29 -4.31
C ALA A 9 7.83 -7.73 -3.85
N ILE A 10 7.30 -8.83 -4.40
CA ILE A 10 6.02 -9.41 -3.98
C ILE A 10 6.10 -9.88 -2.53
N ALA A 11 7.16 -10.59 -2.14
CA ALA A 11 7.34 -11.06 -0.76
C ALA A 11 7.36 -9.89 0.24
N LEU A 12 8.02 -8.78 -0.10
CA LEU A 12 8.03 -7.57 0.74
C LEU A 12 6.62 -6.98 0.91
N VAL A 13 5.80 -6.94 -0.15
CA VAL A 13 4.41 -6.47 -0.05
C VAL A 13 3.63 -7.32 0.96
N PHE A 14 3.73 -8.65 0.90
CA PHE A 14 3.07 -9.54 1.86
C PHE A 14 3.56 -9.35 3.29
N ILE A 15 4.88 -9.17 3.48
CA ILE A 15 5.46 -8.93 4.81
C ILE A 15 4.92 -7.61 5.37
N PHE A 16 4.94 -6.52 4.60
CA PHE A 16 4.44 -5.23 5.06
C PHE A 16 2.93 -5.22 5.33
N GLU A 17 2.13 -5.84 4.46
CA GLU A 17 0.70 -6.01 4.66
C GLU A 17 0.39 -6.85 5.92
N GLY A 18 1.19 -7.87 6.22
CA GLY A 18 1.02 -8.72 7.41
C GLY A 18 1.55 -8.10 8.70
N LEU A 19 2.56 -7.23 8.63
CA LEU A 19 3.17 -6.59 9.80
C LEU A 19 2.19 -5.68 10.55
N MET A 20 1.44 -4.83 9.84
CA MET A 20 0.47 -3.92 10.49
C MET A 20 -0.62 -4.65 11.30
N PRO A 21 -1.34 -5.66 10.76
CA PRO A 21 -2.36 -6.39 11.52
C PRO A 21 -1.76 -7.25 12.64
N PHE A 22 -0.52 -7.75 12.48
CA PHE A 22 0.15 -8.51 13.52
C PHE A 22 0.56 -7.64 14.71
N LEU A 23 1.13 -6.45 14.46
CA LEU A 23 1.60 -5.55 15.51
C LEU A 23 0.46 -4.81 16.23
N ASN A 24 -0.58 -4.38 15.50
CA ASN A 24 -1.69 -3.63 16.07
C ASN A 24 -3.03 -3.93 15.36
N PRO A 25 -3.72 -5.03 15.74
CA PRO A 25 -4.97 -5.44 15.12
C PRO A 25 -6.11 -4.43 15.35
N GLU A 26 -6.14 -3.74 16.48
CA GLU A 26 -7.17 -2.73 16.75
C GLU A 26 -6.92 -1.43 15.96
N GLY A 27 -5.66 -1.03 15.80
CA GLY A 27 -5.27 0.09 14.96
C GLY A 27 -5.72 -0.09 13.51
N ILE A 28 -5.45 -1.27 12.93
CA ILE A 28 -5.83 -1.53 11.54
C ILE A 28 -7.35 -1.60 11.35
N ARG A 29 -8.09 -2.17 12.31
CA ARG A 29 -9.56 -2.14 12.32
C ARG A 29 -10.10 -0.71 12.30
N LYS A 30 -9.54 0.18 13.11
CA LYS A 30 -9.92 1.60 13.12
C LYS A 30 -9.62 2.27 11.79
N VAL A 31 -8.47 2.01 11.18
CA VAL A 31 -8.11 2.55 9.85
C VAL A 31 -9.11 2.09 8.79
N PHE A 32 -9.47 0.81 8.74
CA PHE A 32 -10.48 0.31 7.82
C PHE A 32 -11.86 0.94 8.06
N TYR A 33 -12.26 1.11 9.32
CA TYR A 33 -13.51 1.78 9.66
C TYR A 33 -13.53 3.24 9.21
N MET A 34 -12.44 3.99 9.42
CA MET A 34 -12.31 5.35 8.90
C MET A 34 -12.34 5.38 7.36
N ALA A 35 -11.64 4.45 6.70
CA ALA A 35 -11.63 4.36 5.25
C ALA A 35 -13.03 4.08 4.67
N SER A 36 -13.84 3.25 5.34
CA SER A 36 -15.22 2.96 4.90
C SER A 36 -16.16 4.18 4.95
N GLN A 37 -15.83 5.20 5.74
CA GLN A 37 -16.60 6.44 5.82
C GLN A 37 -16.20 7.47 4.76
N ILE A 38 -15.08 7.25 4.06
CA ILE A 38 -14.63 8.13 2.97
C ILE A 38 -15.46 7.83 1.72
N SER A 39 -15.91 8.86 1.02
CA SER A 39 -16.64 8.68 -0.24
C SER A 39 -15.76 8.00 -1.30
N ASN A 40 -16.38 7.14 -2.13
CA ASN A 40 -15.68 6.41 -3.18
C ASN A 40 -14.80 7.29 -4.09
N GLN A 41 -15.24 8.53 -4.35
CA GLN A 41 -14.48 9.47 -5.18
C GLN A 41 -13.20 9.96 -4.52
N LYS A 42 -13.24 10.26 -3.21
CA LYS A 42 -12.05 10.66 -2.43
C LYS A 42 -11.08 9.49 -2.28
N LEU A 43 -11.60 8.28 -2.04
CA LEU A 43 -10.77 7.08 -1.95
C LEU A 43 -10.04 6.77 -3.26
N ARG A 44 -10.74 6.91 -4.41
CA ARG A 44 -10.12 6.79 -5.73
C ARG A 44 -9.06 7.85 -5.98
N PHE A 45 -9.31 9.10 -5.59
CA PHE A 45 -8.34 10.18 -5.74
C PHE A 45 -7.07 9.91 -4.92
N LEU A 46 -7.23 9.49 -3.66
CA LEU A 46 -6.11 9.07 -2.81
C LEU A 46 -5.31 7.94 -3.48
N GLY A 47 -6.00 6.92 -4.00
CA GLY A 47 -5.37 5.82 -4.74
C GLY A 47 -4.57 6.30 -5.96
N ILE A 48 -5.13 7.19 -6.78
CA ILE A 48 -4.44 7.77 -7.94
C ILE A 48 -3.19 8.55 -7.49
N THR A 49 -3.29 9.38 -6.45
CA THR A 49 -2.14 10.13 -5.94
C THR A 49 -1.03 9.20 -5.43
N SER A 50 -1.39 8.10 -4.75
CA SER A 50 -0.42 7.11 -4.28
C SER A 50 0.27 6.38 -5.44
N ILE A 51 -0.48 6.03 -6.50
CA ILE A 51 0.08 5.38 -7.70
C ILE A 51 1.06 6.33 -8.40
N LEU A 52 0.66 7.59 -8.61
CA LEU A 52 1.52 8.59 -9.23
C LEU A 52 2.80 8.83 -8.44
N PHE A 53 2.70 8.88 -7.10
CA PHE A 53 3.86 9.02 -6.23
C PHE A 53 4.79 7.80 -6.31
N GLY A 54 4.24 6.59 -6.35
CA GLY A 54 5.01 5.35 -6.55
C GLY A 54 5.73 5.32 -7.90
N ILE A 55 5.07 5.74 -8.97
CA ILE A 55 5.68 5.87 -10.31
C ILE A 55 6.81 6.91 -10.28
N PHE A 56 6.60 8.04 -9.61
CA PHE A 56 7.60 9.09 -9.49
C PHE A 56 8.85 8.61 -8.74
N ILE A 57 8.68 7.91 -7.62
CA ILE A 57 9.80 7.29 -6.89
C ILE A 57 10.52 6.27 -7.77
N LEU A 58 9.77 5.40 -8.46
CA LEU A 58 10.35 4.38 -9.33
C LEU A 58 11.17 5.00 -10.47
N TYR A 59 10.71 6.12 -11.03
CA TYR A 59 11.43 6.88 -12.07
C TYR A 59 12.70 7.57 -11.57
N ILE A 60 12.73 8.01 -10.30
CA ILE A 60 13.95 8.59 -9.71
C ILE A 60 14.95 7.50 -9.31
N ALA A 61 14.46 6.39 -8.75
CA ALA A 61 15.28 5.29 -8.29
C ALA A 61 15.86 4.47 -9.45
N ARG A 62 15.29 4.57 -10.65
CA ARG A 62 15.66 3.76 -11.82
C ARG A 62 15.46 4.50 -13.13
#